data_AF-A0A1S1QQN2-F1
#
_entry.id   AF-A0A1S1QQN2-F1
#
_cell.length_a   1.000
_cell.length_b   1.000
_cell.length_c   1.000
_cell.angle_alpha   90.00
_cell.angle_beta   90.00
_cell.angle_gamma   90.00
#
_symmetry.space_group_name_H-M   'P 1'
#
loop_
_entity.id
_entity.type
_entity.pdbx_description
1 polymer ?
#
loop_
_entity_poly.entity_id
_entity_poly.type
_entity_poly.pdbx_seq_one_letter_code
_entity_poly.pdbx_strand_id
1 'polypeptide(L)'
;MAAWRAARTASGPVGGLVRQGIALTAPLALLCAILAIQLASTHWTILELTVLAPLLAATLSGPVLTGAYVMLAILGSTLVGSVDGLFTVQDGGLPAQMVRLTGILLGGVMAVLVSRYNTRRETKLQNVTRVAEVAQRAVLPLAPTVSGDLRLAVRYESAATDAMVGGDLYEVVDSPWGTRLLVGDVRGKGLDAVRIASHVLGCFRLVAKHRAGLVSVLADLDEEVADVSGLDDFVTAIAVQIRDGRLDMVNAGHPDPLLVRAGTARALSPHGRSSPLGLLAGDIDITSFTLQAGDRVLLYTDGIAEARHSESRAFFPLASAVTETLSQDRPLGDCLDDLVRRVQRWTRSALGDDVALLAVELPAPAPRHRPAPAARSDPIAAGGSGPDPAPRPADHTRT
;
A
#
# COMPACT_ATOMS: atom_id res chain seq x y z
N MET A 1 -11.75 -23.57 -1.06
CA MET A 1 -12.54 -23.32 0.17
C MET A 1 -11.85 -22.44 1.22
N ALA A 2 -10.51 -22.32 1.28
CA ALA A 2 -9.84 -21.50 2.31
C ALA A 2 -10.07 -19.97 2.18
N ALA A 3 -10.15 -19.43 0.96
CA ALA A 3 -10.26 -17.98 0.71
C ALA A 3 -11.56 -17.32 1.21
N TRP A 4 -12.58 -18.07 1.60
CA TRP A 4 -13.87 -17.52 2.07
C TRP A 4 -13.86 -17.11 3.57
N ARG A 5 -12.76 -17.39 4.30
CA ARG A 5 -12.60 -16.97 5.70
C ARG A 5 -11.84 -15.64 5.87
N ALA A 6 -10.98 -15.28 4.91
CA ALA A 6 -10.13 -14.08 4.99
C ALA A 6 -10.89 -12.75 4.84
N ALA A 7 -12.04 -12.74 4.15
CA ALA A 7 -12.87 -11.53 4.01
C ALA A 7 -13.66 -11.13 5.28
N ARG A 8 -13.49 -11.86 6.40
CA ARG A 8 -14.17 -11.56 7.69
C ARG A 8 -13.32 -10.80 8.70
N THR A 9 -12.03 -10.58 8.43
CA THR A 9 -11.07 -10.07 9.42
C THR A 9 -10.73 -8.57 9.30
N ALA A 10 -11.23 -7.88 8.27
CA ALA A 10 -10.98 -6.44 8.04
C ALA A 10 -11.90 -5.49 8.85
N SER A 11 -12.76 -6.04 9.71
CA SER A 11 -13.37 -5.29 10.81
C SER A 11 -13.02 -6.02 12.09
N GLY A 12 -12.67 -5.29 13.16
CA GLY A 12 -12.36 -5.91 14.45
C GLY A 12 -13.50 -6.88 14.87
N PRO A 13 -13.22 -7.99 15.55
CA PRO A 13 -14.15 -9.12 15.67
C PRO A 13 -15.54 -8.74 16.20
N VAL A 14 -15.62 -7.69 17.03
CA VAL A 14 -16.86 -7.09 17.51
C VAL A 14 -17.67 -6.42 16.39
N GLY A 15 -17.05 -5.60 15.54
CA GLY A 15 -17.73 -4.85 14.47
C GLY A 15 -18.28 -5.74 13.35
N GLY A 16 -17.55 -6.80 12.97
CA GLY A 16 -18.03 -7.79 12.00
C GLY A 16 -19.24 -8.57 12.50
N LEU A 17 -19.23 -8.99 13.78
CA LEU A 17 -20.36 -9.65 14.43
C LEU A 17 -21.57 -8.72 14.59
N VAL A 18 -21.37 -7.46 14.98
CA VAL A 18 -22.45 -6.46 15.06
C VAL A 18 -23.09 -6.20 13.70
N ARG A 19 -22.29 -6.02 12.64
CA ARG A 19 -22.79 -5.83 11.27
C ARG A 19 -23.55 -7.05 10.74
N GLN A 20 -23.07 -8.27 11.01
CA GLN A 20 -23.81 -9.50 10.67
C GLN A 20 -25.09 -9.66 11.51
N GLY A 21 -25.05 -9.28 12.79
CA GLY A 21 -26.22 -9.24 13.66
C GLY A 21 -27.31 -8.32 13.10
N ILE A 22 -26.97 -7.06 12.81
CA ILE A 22 -27.90 -6.07 12.25
C ILE A 22 -28.49 -6.54 10.91
N ALA A 23 -27.68 -7.12 10.03
CA ALA A 23 -28.12 -7.61 8.72
C ALA A 23 -29.18 -8.73 8.82
N LEU A 24 -29.16 -9.53 9.89
CA LEU A 24 -30.13 -10.59 10.18
C LEU A 24 -31.31 -10.10 11.03
N THR A 25 -31.08 -9.25 12.04
CA THR A 25 -32.13 -8.84 12.98
C THR A 25 -33.03 -7.75 12.40
N ALA A 26 -32.51 -6.80 11.63
CA ALA A 26 -33.32 -5.67 11.13
C ALA A 26 -34.43 -6.09 10.14
N PRO A 27 -34.19 -6.93 9.11
CA PRO A 27 -35.25 -7.39 8.22
C PRO A 27 -36.28 -8.29 8.95
N LEU A 28 -35.82 -9.10 9.90
CA LEU A 28 -36.69 -9.97 10.70
C LEU A 28 -37.60 -9.15 11.63
N ALA A 29 -37.04 -8.17 12.34
CA ALA A 29 -37.79 -7.28 13.23
C ALA A 29 -38.83 -6.47 12.46
N LEU A 30 -38.49 -5.97 11.26
CA LEU A 30 -39.44 -5.29 10.37
C LEU A 30 -40.59 -6.21 9.95
N LEU A 31 -40.30 -7.45 9.54
CA LEU A 31 -41.32 -8.43 9.18
C LEU A 31 -42.26 -8.74 10.36
N CYS A 32 -41.70 -9.02 11.54
CA CYS A 32 -42.48 -9.30 12.75
C CYS A 32 -43.34 -8.10 13.16
N ALA A 33 -42.83 -6.86 13.06
CA ALA A 33 -43.59 -5.66 13.36
C ALA A 33 -44.80 -5.49 12.42
N ILE A 34 -44.63 -5.70 11.12
CA ILE A 34 -45.73 -5.60 10.14
C ILE A 34 -46.81 -6.65 10.41
N LEU A 35 -46.43 -7.90 10.69
CA LEU A 35 -47.37 -8.97 11.02
C LEU A 35 -48.10 -8.73 12.36
N ALA A 36 -47.40 -8.18 13.37
CA ALA A 36 -47.99 -7.85 14.65
C ALA A 36 -48.98 -6.66 14.56
N ILE A 37 -48.67 -5.64 13.74
CA ILE A 37 -49.58 -4.52 13.46
C ILE A 37 -50.86 -5.04 12.78
N GLN A 38 -50.73 -5.94 11.79
CA GLN A 38 -51.87 -6.54 11.10
C GLN A 38 -52.80 -7.26 12.08
N LEU A 39 -52.26 -8.16 12.92
CA LEU A 39 -53.02 -8.90 13.93
C LEU A 39 -53.68 -8.00 15.00
N ALA A 40 -53.15 -6.80 15.23
CA ALA A 40 -53.73 -5.82 16.14
C ALA A 40 -54.77 -4.90 15.48
N SER A 41 -54.91 -4.92 14.14
CA SER A 41 -55.76 -3.99 13.40
C SER A 41 -56.96 -4.68 12.72
N THR A 42 -58.16 -4.42 13.22
CA THR A 42 -59.44 -4.95 12.68
C THR A 42 -60.04 -4.13 11.53
N HIS A 43 -59.37 -3.05 11.09
CA HIS A 43 -59.93 -2.08 10.14
C HIS A 43 -59.10 -1.85 8.86
N TRP A 44 -57.85 -2.30 8.83
CA TRP A 44 -56.93 -2.07 7.72
C TRP A 44 -56.17 -3.35 7.40
N THR A 45 -55.81 -3.54 6.13
CA THR A 45 -55.06 -4.70 5.67
C THR A 45 -53.75 -4.27 5.01
N ILE A 46 -52.63 -4.60 5.65
CA ILE A 46 -51.30 -4.02 5.40
C ILE A 46 -50.29 -5.10 4.94
N LEU A 47 -50.80 -6.32 4.66
CA LEU A 47 -50.01 -7.50 4.27
C LEU A 47 -49.03 -7.28 3.10
N GLU A 48 -49.34 -6.39 2.17
CA GLU A 48 -48.46 -6.06 1.04
C GLU A 48 -47.13 -5.39 1.48
N LEU A 49 -47.12 -4.69 2.62
CA LEU A 49 -45.90 -4.07 3.16
C LEU A 49 -44.87 -5.11 3.64
N THR A 50 -45.25 -6.38 3.83
CA THR A 50 -44.29 -7.44 4.22
C THR A 50 -43.15 -7.60 3.21
N VAL A 51 -43.32 -7.14 1.96
CA VAL A 51 -42.28 -7.12 0.92
C VAL A 51 -41.12 -6.15 1.23
N LEU A 52 -41.30 -5.20 2.16
CA LEU A 52 -40.24 -4.29 2.62
C LEU A 52 -39.12 -5.03 3.37
N ALA A 53 -39.43 -6.14 4.06
CA ALA A 53 -38.42 -6.94 4.76
C ALA A 53 -37.46 -7.65 3.78
N PRO A 54 -37.91 -8.36 2.74
CA PRO A 54 -37.05 -8.79 1.63
C PRO A 54 -36.27 -7.66 0.98
N LEU A 55 -36.87 -6.48 0.77
CA LEU A 55 -36.17 -5.35 0.16
C LEU A 55 -35.01 -4.83 1.03
N LEU A 56 -35.21 -4.78 2.35
CA LEU A 56 -34.14 -4.46 3.31
C LEU A 56 -33.09 -5.58 3.42
N ALA A 57 -33.49 -6.84 3.30
CA ALA A 57 -32.56 -7.96 3.24
C ALA A 57 -31.71 -7.95 1.95
N ALA A 58 -32.25 -7.45 0.84
CA ALA A 58 -31.55 -7.34 -0.44
C ALA A 58 -30.31 -6.45 -0.38
N THR A 59 -30.34 -5.39 0.45
CA THR A 59 -29.23 -4.47 0.65
C THR A 59 -28.24 -4.93 1.72
N LEU A 60 -28.69 -5.65 2.76
CA LEU A 60 -27.86 -6.00 3.92
C LEU A 60 -27.29 -7.43 3.92
N SER A 61 -28.02 -8.40 3.39
CA SER A 61 -27.81 -9.83 3.67
C SER A 61 -27.51 -10.70 2.44
N GLY A 62 -27.59 -10.14 1.23
CA GLY A 62 -27.30 -10.86 0.00
C GLY A 62 -28.40 -11.83 -0.43
N PRO A 63 -28.30 -12.42 -1.65
CA PRO A 63 -29.46 -12.94 -2.36
C PRO A 63 -30.05 -14.24 -1.80
N VAL A 64 -29.26 -15.04 -1.08
CA VAL A 64 -29.74 -16.29 -0.44
C VAL A 64 -30.63 -15.98 0.76
N LEU A 65 -30.15 -15.11 1.65
CA LEU A 65 -30.92 -14.65 2.82
C LEU A 65 -32.14 -13.81 2.39
N THR A 66 -31.98 -12.96 1.36
CA THR A 66 -33.12 -12.25 0.74
C THR A 66 -34.23 -13.23 0.32
N GLY A 67 -33.88 -14.32 -0.37
CA GLY A 67 -34.83 -15.36 -0.75
C GLY A 67 -35.51 -16.02 0.46
N ALA A 68 -34.78 -16.26 1.55
CA ALA A 68 -35.37 -16.76 2.79
C ALA A 68 -36.39 -15.78 3.40
N TYR A 69 -36.12 -14.47 3.38
CA TYR A 69 -37.09 -13.46 3.82
C TYR A 69 -38.32 -13.37 2.91
N VAL A 70 -38.20 -13.59 1.60
CA VAL A 70 -39.37 -13.68 0.70
C VAL A 70 -40.27 -14.86 1.11
N MET A 71 -39.67 -16.03 1.38
CA MET A 71 -40.42 -17.21 1.84
C MET A 71 -41.08 -16.97 3.20
N LEU A 72 -40.40 -16.33 4.14
CA LEU A 72 -40.97 -15.96 5.45
C LEU A 72 -42.11 -14.94 5.32
N ALA A 73 -41.99 -13.95 4.43
CA ALA A 73 -43.04 -12.96 4.19
C ALA A 73 -44.30 -13.60 3.58
N ILE A 74 -44.15 -14.50 2.61
CA ILE A 74 -45.26 -15.26 2.02
C ILE A 74 -45.91 -16.17 3.07
N LEU A 75 -45.12 -16.92 3.85
CA LEU A 75 -45.63 -17.85 4.87
C LEU A 75 -46.37 -17.10 5.99
N GLY A 76 -45.78 -16.02 6.52
CA GLY A 76 -46.41 -15.17 7.54
C GLY A 76 -47.69 -14.51 7.04
N SER A 77 -47.69 -14.00 5.81
CA SER A 77 -48.89 -13.40 5.21
C SER A 77 -50.00 -14.41 4.94
N THR A 78 -49.65 -15.66 4.64
CA THR A 78 -50.62 -16.75 4.47
C THR A 78 -51.20 -17.18 5.82
N LEU A 79 -50.37 -17.28 6.86
CA LEU A 79 -50.80 -17.65 8.22
C LEU A 79 -51.70 -16.58 8.83
N VAL A 80 -51.30 -15.30 8.83
CA VAL A 80 -52.15 -14.20 9.32
C VAL A 80 -53.43 -14.09 8.50
N GLY A 81 -53.35 -14.26 7.18
CA GLY A 81 -54.54 -14.34 6.31
C GLY A 81 -55.53 -15.44 6.70
N SER A 82 -55.06 -16.56 7.25
CA SER A 82 -55.92 -17.65 7.74
C SER A 82 -56.55 -17.36 9.11
N VAL A 83 -55.88 -16.58 9.96
CA VAL A 83 -56.36 -16.21 11.30
C VAL A 83 -57.37 -15.06 11.21
N ASP A 84 -57.08 -14.03 10.41
CA ASP A 84 -57.93 -12.85 10.22
C ASP A 84 -59.19 -13.15 9.36
N GLY A 85 -59.38 -14.39 8.89
CA GLY A 85 -60.54 -14.76 8.08
C GLY A 85 -60.54 -14.19 6.66
N LEU A 86 -59.41 -13.65 6.17
CA LEU A 86 -59.27 -12.99 4.86
C LEU A 86 -59.53 -13.90 3.64
N PHE A 87 -59.68 -15.21 3.86
CA PHE A 87 -60.15 -16.17 2.84
C PHE A 87 -61.67 -16.21 2.68
N THR A 88 -62.43 -15.61 3.60
CA THR A 88 -63.89 -15.52 3.54
C THR A 88 -64.38 -14.42 2.59
N VAL A 89 -65.61 -14.56 2.10
CA VAL A 89 -66.19 -13.66 1.06
C VAL A 89 -66.29 -12.21 1.53
N GLN A 90 -66.35 -11.98 2.84
CA GLN A 90 -66.65 -10.68 3.44
C GLN A 90 -65.51 -9.65 3.27
N ASP A 91 -64.26 -10.11 3.16
CA ASP A 91 -63.06 -9.30 2.91
C ASP A 91 -62.47 -9.50 1.50
N GLY A 92 -63.28 -9.95 0.55
CA GLY A 92 -62.89 -10.18 -0.85
C GLY A 92 -62.30 -11.56 -1.15
N GLY A 93 -62.11 -12.41 -0.13
CA GLY A 93 -61.80 -13.83 -0.23
C GLY A 93 -60.55 -14.21 -1.03
N LEU A 94 -60.57 -15.42 -1.60
CA LEU A 94 -59.47 -16.00 -2.36
C LEU A 94 -58.87 -15.05 -3.44
N PRO A 95 -59.66 -14.32 -4.27
CA PRO A 95 -59.11 -13.39 -5.24
C PRO A 95 -58.29 -12.25 -4.62
N ALA A 96 -58.77 -11.64 -3.53
CA ALA A 96 -58.06 -10.55 -2.86
C ALA A 96 -56.73 -11.02 -2.25
N GLN A 97 -56.73 -12.21 -1.63
CA GLN A 97 -55.51 -12.81 -1.08
C GLN A 97 -54.51 -13.22 -2.17
N MET A 98 -54.98 -13.69 -3.34
CA MET A 98 -54.12 -13.98 -4.49
C MET A 98 -53.39 -12.72 -5.01
N VAL A 99 -54.07 -11.57 -5.09
CA VAL A 99 -53.42 -10.31 -5.49
C VAL A 99 -52.30 -9.93 -4.53
N ARG A 100 -52.55 -9.99 -3.21
CA ARG A 100 -51.56 -9.66 -2.16
C ARG A 100 -50.33 -10.56 -2.22
N LEU A 101 -50.55 -11.89 -2.29
CA LEU A 101 -49.46 -12.86 -2.39
C LEU A 101 -48.67 -12.70 -3.70
N THR A 102 -49.34 -12.34 -4.80
CA THR A 102 -48.67 -12.03 -6.09
C THR A 102 -47.81 -10.77 -5.99
N GLY A 103 -48.28 -9.73 -5.30
CA GLY A 103 -47.49 -8.51 -5.02
C GLY A 103 -46.23 -8.79 -4.20
N ILE A 104 -46.36 -9.56 -3.12
CA ILE A 104 -45.23 -10.00 -2.28
C ILE A 104 -44.24 -10.85 -3.09
N LEU A 105 -44.74 -11.78 -3.92
CA LEU A 105 -43.91 -12.62 -4.77
C LEU A 105 -43.14 -11.78 -5.81
N LEU A 106 -43.81 -10.86 -6.51
CA LEU A 106 -43.19 -10.02 -7.55
C LEU A 106 -42.13 -9.08 -6.95
N GLY A 107 -42.46 -8.37 -5.86
CA GLY A 107 -41.50 -7.52 -5.16
C GLY A 107 -40.34 -8.31 -4.55
N GLY A 108 -40.62 -9.52 -4.05
CA GLY A 108 -39.61 -10.45 -3.55
C GLY A 108 -38.64 -10.95 -4.63
N VAL A 109 -39.15 -11.30 -5.82
CA VAL A 109 -38.34 -11.66 -6.99
C VAL A 109 -37.47 -10.48 -7.41
N MET A 110 -38.02 -9.26 -7.46
CA MET A 110 -37.26 -8.05 -7.75
C MET A 110 -36.17 -7.78 -6.70
N ALA A 111 -36.46 -7.94 -5.40
CA ALA A 111 -35.47 -7.81 -4.33
C ALA A 111 -34.32 -8.83 -4.47
N VAL A 112 -34.61 -10.09 -4.81
CA VAL A 112 -33.58 -11.11 -5.08
C VAL A 112 -32.76 -10.78 -6.34
N LEU A 113 -33.38 -10.26 -7.40
CA LEU A 113 -32.68 -9.82 -8.62
C LEU A 113 -31.73 -8.64 -8.34
N VAL A 114 -32.20 -7.61 -7.63
CA VAL A 114 -31.38 -6.47 -7.20
C VAL A 114 -30.23 -6.94 -6.30
N SER A 115 -30.49 -7.80 -5.32
CA SER A 115 -29.44 -8.35 -4.44
C SER A 115 -28.39 -9.16 -5.22
N ARG A 116 -28.82 -9.98 -6.19
CA ARG A 116 -27.90 -10.70 -7.10
C ARG A 116 -27.09 -9.73 -7.97
N TYR A 117 -27.69 -8.66 -8.47
CA TYR A 117 -27.01 -7.66 -9.29
C TYR A 117 -25.94 -6.91 -8.49
N ASN A 118 -26.28 -6.42 -7.30
CA ASN A 118 -25.36 -5.72 -6.41
C ASN A 118 -24.20 -6.65 -5.99
N THR A 119 -24.50 -7.88 -5.54
CA THR A 119 -23.46 -8.86 -5.18
C THR A 119 -22.52 -9.18 -6.35
N ARG A 120 -23.04 -9.25 -7.58
CA ARG A 120 -22.21 -9.46 -8.79
C ARG A 120 -21.36 -8.25 -9.16
N ARG A 121 -21.87 -7.02 -8.97
CA ARG A 121 -21.05 -5.80 -9.14
C ARG A 121 -19.91 -5.77 -8.13
N GLU A 122 -20.22 -5.98 -6.86
CA GLU A 122 -19.26 -6.06 -5.75
C GLU A 122 -18.12 -7.04 -6.07
N THR A 123 -18.49 -8.28 -6.44
CA THR A 123 -17.53 -9.35 -6.76
C THR A 123 -16.66 -9.02 -7.97
N LYS A 124 -17.20 -8.31 -8.98
CA LYS A 124 -16.45 -7.89 -10.17
C LYS A 124 -15.42 -6.83 -9.82
N LEU A 125 -15.80 -5.82 -9.02
CA LEU A 125 -14.88 -4.76 -8.56
C LEU A 125 -13.73 -5.38 -7.75
N GLN A 126 -14.04 -6.20 -6.75
CA GLN A 126 -13.04 -6.89 -5.92
C GLN A 126 -12.05 -7.76 -6.73
N ASN A 127 -12.52 -8.42 -7.79
CA ASN A 127 -11.65 -9.22 -8.67
C ASN A 127 -10.74 -8.34 -9.54
N VAL A 128 -11.24 -7.21 -10.08
CA VAL A 128 -10.42 -6.27 -10.85
C VAL A 128 -9.32 -5.67 -9.97
N THR A 129 -9.63 -5.25 -8.75
CA THR A 129 -8.62 -4.72 -7.83
C THR A 129 -7.55 -5.75 -7.50
N ARG A 130 -7.93 -6.99 -7.15
CA ARG A 130 -6.93 -8.00 -6.78
C ARG A 130 -5.96 -8.29 -7.94
N VAL A 131 -6.43 -8.25 -9.18
CA VAL A 131 -5.56 -8.38 -10.35
C VAL A 131 -4.66 -7.15 -10.50
N ALA A 132 -5.19 -5.94 -10.31
CA ALA A 132 -4.40 -4.71 -10.37
C ALA A 132 -3.36 -4.59 -9.24
N GLU A 133 -3.67 -5.02 -8.02
CA GLU A 133 -2.75 -5.06 -6.86
C GLU A 133 -1.59 -6.04 -7.12
N VAL A 134 -1.89 -7.22 -7.68
CA VAL A 134 -0.88 -8.19 -8.10
C VAL A 134 -0.04 -7.66 -9.27
N ALA A 135 -0.65 -6.94 -10.22
CA ALA A 135 0.06 -6.32 -11.34
C ALA A 135 1.00 -5.20 -10.87
N GLN A 136 0.55 -4.29 -10.00
CA GLN A 136 1.37 -3.22 -9.43
C GLN A 136 2.58 -3.80 -8.67
N ARG A 137 2.37 -4.83 -7.82
CA ARG A 137 3.46 -5.53 -7.14
C ARG A 137 4.41 -6.30 -8.07
N ALA A 138 3.99 -6.64 -9.28
CA ALA A 138 4.85 -7.27 -10.29
C ALA A 138 5.66 -6.25 -11.11
N VAL A 139 5.24 -4.98 -11.11
CA VAL A 139 5.90 -3.87 -11.82
C VAL A 139 6.91 -3.16 -10.93
N LEU A 140 6.57 -2.96 -9.66
CA LEU A 140 7.47 -2.38 -8.65
C LEU A 140 8.67 -3.32 -8.43
N PRO A 141 9.90 -2.82 -8.55
CA PRO A 141 11.10 -3.64 -8.47
C PRO A 141 11.36 -4.12 -7.04
N LEU A 142 11.97 -5.30 -6.89
CA LEU A 142 12.70 -5.63 -5.67
C LEU A 142 13.93 -4.71 -5.60
N ALA A 143 13.83 -3.61 -4.85
CA ALA A 143 14.92 -2.65 -4.72
C ALA A 143 16.20 -3.35 -4.23
N PRO A 144 17.35 -3.12 -4.89
CA PRO A 144 18.61 -3.71 -4.46
C PRO A 144 19.00 -3.13 -3.10
N THR A 145 19.60 -3.94 -2.23
CA THR A 145 20.07 -3.47 -0.91
C THR A 145 21.33 -2.60 -1.00
N VAL A 146 22.03 -2.64 -2.14
CA VAL A 146 23.24 -1.87 -2.45
C VAL A 146 23.20 -1.46 -3.92
N SER A 147 23.56 -0.21 -4.24
CA SER A 147 23.73 0.30 -5.60
C SER A 147 24.89 1.29 -5.61
N GLY A 148 25.90 1.06 -6.47
CA GLY A 148 27.19 1.73 -6.35
C GLY A 148 27.74 1.64 -4.92
N ASP A 149 28.13 2.79 -4.37
CA ASP A 149 28.61 2.93 -2.98
C ASP A 149 27.48 3.09 -1.94
N LEU A 150 26.20 3.02 -2.32
CA LEU A 150 25.06 3.34 -1.46
C LEU A 150 24.39 2.08 -0.91
N ARG A 151 23.89 2.15 0.33
CA ARG A 151 22.94 1.15 0.86
C ARG A 151 21.53 1.67 0.70
N LEU A 152 20.59 0.79 0.37
CA LEU A 152 19.20 1.15 0.17
C LEU A 152 18.26 0.20 0.92
N ALA A 153 17.08 0.71 1.26
CA ALA A 153 15.94 -0.09 1.66
C ALA A 153 14.66 0.55 1.14
N VAL A 154 13.68 -0.28 0.77
CA VAL A 154 12.34 0.19 0.40
C VAL A 154 11.27 -0.49 1.25
N ARG A 155 10.21 0.25 1.57
CA ARG A 155 8.92 -0.27 2.01
C ARG A 155 7.81 0.33 1.16
N TYR A 156 6.79 -0.48 0.93
CA TYR A 156 5.59 -0.09 0.21
C TYR A 156 4.38 -0.67 0.95
N GLU A 157 3.51 0.20 1.43
CA GLU A 157 2.31 -0.13 2.18
C GLU A 157 1.10 0.40 1.41
N SER A 158 0.18 -0.48 1.04
CA SER A 158 -1.03 -0.05 0.33
C SER A 158 -2.15 0.33 1.30
N ALA A 159 -2.91 1.37 0.96
CA ALA A 159 -4.10 1.80 1.68
C ALA A 159 -5.31 0.87 1.51
N ALA A 160 -5.23 -0.14 0.64
CA ALA A 160 -6.37 -0.91 0.15
C ALA A 160 -7.14 -1.71 1.24
N THR A 161 -8.06 -1.03 1.94
CA THR A 161 -9.20 -1.66 2.61
C THR A 161 -10.36 -1.88 1.63
N ASP A 162 -10.57 -0.95 0.70
CA ASP A 162 -11.66 -0.96 -0.29
C ASP A 162 -11.16 -0.77 -1.73
N ALA A 163 -10.73 -1.86 -2.35
CA ALA A 163 -10.80 -2.05 -3.81
C ALA A 163 -10.08 -1.03 -4.73
N MET A 164 -9.15 -0.21 -4.26
CA MET A 164 -8.35 0.72 -5.09
C MET A 164 -6.86 0.37 -5.05
N VAL A 165 -6.15 0.67 -6.14
CA VAL A 165 -4.70 0.49 -6.33
C VAL A 165 -4.12 1.86 -6.70
N GLY A 166 -3.07 2.33 -6.04
CA GLY A 166 -2.53 3.68 -6.22
C GLY A 166 -1.59 3.85 -7.42
N GLY A 167 -1.13 5.10 -7.59
CA GLY A 167 -0.17 5.52 -8.60
C GLY A 167 1.29 5.47 -8.15
N ASP A 168 1.53 5.32 -6.84
CA ASP A 168 2.84 5.22 -6.20
C ASP A 168 3.85 4.36 -6.98
N LEU A 169 4.99 4.99 -7.33
CA LEU A 169 6.08 4.37 -8.06
C LEU A 169 7.45 4.72 -7.45
N TYR A 170 8.39 3.78 -7.56
CA TYR A 170 9.80 4.02 -7.25
C TYR A 170 10.72 3.15 -8.11
N GLU A 171 11.94 3.62 -8.35
CA GLU A 171 12.98 2.87 -9.07
C GLU A 171 14.39 3.24 -8.62
N VAL A 172 15.32 2.28 -8.74
CA VAL A 172 16.74 2.43 -8.41
C VAL A 172 17.57 1.87 -9.57
N VAL A 173 18.28 2.75 -10.29
CA VAL A 173 19.12 2.39 -11.43
C VAL A 173 20.56 2.77 -11.17
N ASP A 174 21.46 1.78 -11.08
CA ASP A 174 22.89 2.05 -11.16
C ASP A 174 23.26 2.46 -12.61
N SER A 175 24.02 3.54 -12.75
CA SER A 175 24.34 4.13 -14.06
C SER A 175 25.78 4.66 -14.13
N PRO A 176 26.35 4.86 -15.33
CA PRO A 176 27.69 5.43 -15.49
C PRO A 176 27.91 6.80 -14.83
N TRP A 177 26.83 7.50 -14.47
CA TRP A 177 26.83 8.83 -13.85
C TRP A 177 26.52 8.80 -12.35
N GLY A 178 26.38 7.61 -11.75
CA GLY A 178 25.99 7.40 -10.36
C GLY A 178 24.69 6.60 -10.23
N THR A 179 24.30 6.29 -9.00
CA THR A 179 23.00 5.67 -8.74
C THR A 179 21.90 6.72 -8.91
N ARG A 180 20.92 6.41 -9.75
CA ARG A 180 19.74 7.23 -10.03
C ARG A 180 18.51 6.63 -9.36
N LEU A 181 17.72 7.49 -8.76
CA LEU A 181 16.53 7.16 -8.00
C LEU A 181 15.35 7.94 -8.60
N LEU A 182 14.20 7.29 -8.68
CA LEU A 182 12.92 7.92 -8.97
C LEU A 182 11.95 7.54 -7.85
N VAL A 183 11.19 8.49 -7.34
CA VAL A 183 9.98 8.27 -6.54
C VAL A 183 8.90 9.20 -7.07
N GLY A 184 7.66 8.74 -7.15
CA GLY A 184 6.56 9.55 -7.66
C GLY A 184 5.20 8.95 -7.33
N ASP A 185 4.15 9.73 -7.60
CA ASP A 185 2.77 9.26 -7.64
C ASP A 185 2.08 9.75 -8.91
N VAL A 186 1.28 8.87 -9.51
CA VAL A 186 0.47 9.15 -10.70
C VAL A 186 -0.88 9.70 -10.25
N ARG A 187 -1.24 10.90 -10.70
CA ARG A 187 -2.55 11.51 -10.45
C ARG A 187 -3.66 10.57 -10.94
N GLY A 188 -4.41 10.01 -9.99
CA GLY A 188 -5.50 9.08 -10.28
C GLY A 188 -5.34 7.76 -9.51
N LYS A 189 -6.26 6.82 -9.71
CA LYS A 189 -6.23 5.51 -9.04
C LYS A 189 -6.80 4.43 -9.93
N GLY A 190 -6.43 3.17 -9.66
CA GLY A 190 -6.87 2.00 -10.40
C GLY A 190 -5.95 1.64 -11.56
N LEU A 191 -6.47 0.87 -12.52
CA LEU A 191 -5.64 0.20 -13.52
C LEU A 191 -4.96 1.17 -14.51
N ASP A 192 -5.55 2.34 -14.76
CA ASP A 192 -4.95 3.38 -15.60
C ASP A 192 -3.71 4.01 -14.94
N ALA A 193 -3.77 4.31 -13.64
CA ALA A 193 -2.62 4.78 -12.86
C ALA A 193 -1.49 3.74 -12.84
N VAL A 194 -1.83 2.45 -12.64
CA VAL A 194 -0.86 1.35 -12.72
C VAL A 194 -0.23 1.24 -14.11
N ARG A 195 -0.97 1.46 -15.20
CA ARG A 195 -0.41 1.48 -16.57
C ARG A 195 0.61 2.60 -16.74
N ILE A 196 0.26 3.83 -16.35
CA ILE A 196 1.15 5.00 -16.45
C ILE A 196 2.41 4.78 -15.60
N ALA A 197 2.25 4.35 -14.35
CA ALA A 197 3.38 4.01 -13.47
C ALA A 197 4.30 2.95 -14.08
N SER A 198 3.73 1.90 -14.70
CA SER A 198 4.49 0.86 -15.40
C SER A 198 5.30 1.41 -16.57
N HIS A 199 4.71 2.34 -17.33
CA HIS A 199 5.36 2.99 -18.47
C HIS A 199 6.52 3.89 -18.03
N VAL A 200 6.28 4.75 -17.04
CA VAL A 200 7.30 5.63 -16.43
C VAL A 200 8.48 4.83 -15.87
N LEU A 201 8.21 3.75 -15.12
CA LEU A 201 9.27 2.88 -14.59
C LEU A 201 10.05 2.18 -15.71
N GLY A 202 9.35 1.73 -16.76
CA GLY A 202 9.96 1.13 -17.95
C GLY A 202 10.88 2.10 -18.69
N CYS A 203 10.40 3.31 -18.96
CA CYS A 203 11.18 4.37 -19.61
C CYS A 203 12.37 4.79 -18.73
N PHE A 204 12.17 5.06 -17.44
CA PHE A 204 13.25 5.47 -16.54
C PHE A 204 14.40 4.45 -16.49
N ARG A 205 14.10 3.15 -16.44
CA ARG A 205 15.11 2.07 -16.52
C ARG A 205 15.98 2.14 -17.79
N LEU A 206 15.41 2.62 -18.89
CA LEU A 206 16.11 2.84 -20.16
C LEU A 206 16.88 4.16 -20.14
N VAL A 207 16.22 5.30 -19.95
CA VAL A 207 16.83 6.63 -20.10
C VAL A 207 17.87 6.91 -19.01
N ALA A 208 17.68 6.39 -17.78
CA ALA A 208 18.65 6.51 -16.71
C ALA A 208 19.98 5.79 -17.00
N LYS A 209 20.05 4.87 -17.97
CA LYS A 209 21.29 4.21 -18.42
C LYS A 209 21.95 4.86 -19.64
N HIS A 210 21.20 5.66 -20.41
CA HIS A 210 21.66 6.18 -21.71
C HIS A 210 21.83 7.71 -21.75
N ARG A 211 21.11 8.47 -20.93
CA ARG A 211 21.22 9.94 -20.89
C ARG A 211 22.23 10.43 -19.85
N ALA A 212 23.14 11.33 -20.24
CA ALA A 212 24.18 11.81 -19.34
C ALA A 212 23.70 12.76 -18.23
N GLY A 213 22.70 13.60 -18.51
CA GLY A 213 22.19 14.60 -17.55
C GLY A 213 20.85 14.20 -16.94
N LEU A 214 20.64 14.52 -15.66
CA LEU A 214 19.35 14.29 -14.99
C LEU A 214 18.20 15.09 -15.64
N VAL A 215 18.50 16.26 -16.22
CA VAL A 215 17.58 17.07 -17.04
C VAL A 215 17.10 16.32 -18.29
N SER A 216 17.98 15.61 -19.02
CA SER A 216 17.56 14.86 -20.21
C SER A 216 16.79 13.59 -19.84
N VAL A 217 17.10 12.97 -18.70
CA VAL A 217 16.28 11.87 -18.14
C VAL A 217 14.85 12.34 -17.87
N LEU A 218 14.66 13.56 -17.36
CA LEU A 218 13.32 14.08 -17.06
C LEU A 218 12.58 14.64 -18.26
N ALA A 219 13.28 15.23 -19.23
CA ALA A 219 12.68 15.63 -20.51
C ALA A 219 12.14 14.40 -21.27
N ASP A 220 12.92 13.32 -21.37
CA ASP A 220 12.45 12.06 -21.98
C ASP A 220 11.25 11.47 -21.22
N LEU A 221 11.26 11.53 -19.88
CA LEU A 221 10.14 11.04 -19.07
C LEU A 221 8.88 11.89 -19.21
N ASP A 222 9.00 13.21 -19.39
CA ASP A 222 7.87 14.09 -19.58
C ASP A 222 7.16 13.84 -20.91
N GLU A 223 7.91 13.73 -22.01
CA GLU A 223 7.41 13.36 -23.34
C GLU A 223 6.69 12.00 -23.30
N GLU A 224 7.33 11.00 -22.69
CA GLU A 224 6.76 9.64 -22.54
C GLU A 224 5.56 9.56 -21.59
N VAL A 225 5.43 10.47 -20.60
CA VAL A 225 4.19 10.60 -19.83
C VAL A 225 3.11 11.24 -20.69
N ALA A 226 3.40 12.38 -21.33
CA ALA A 226 2.45 13.15 -22.13
C ALA A 226 1.78 12.30 -23.24
N ASP A 227 2.53 11.37 -23.85
CA ASP A 227 2.03 10.44 -24.87
C ASP A 227 1.11 9.33 -24.34
N VAL A 228 1.23 8.92 -23.06
CA VAL A 228 0.43 7.83 -22.46
C VAL A 228 -0.63 8.31 -21.46
N SER A 229 -0.54 9.56 -21.02
CA SER A 229 -1.52 10.24 -20.15
C SER A 229 -2.72 10.76 -20.95
N GLY A 230 -3.90 10.77 -20.35
CA GLY A 230 -4.98 11.64 -20.85
C GLY A 230 -4.63 13.12 -20.61
N LEU A 231 -5.42 14.04 -21.19
CA LEU A 231 -5.25 15.50 -20.99
C LEU A 231 -5.32 15.97 -19.52
N ASP A 232 -5.79 15.10 -18.62
CA ASP A 232 -5.91 15.34 -17.18
C ASP A 232 -4.94 14.49 -16.33
N ASP A 233 -4.20 13.54 -16.88
CA ASP A 233 -3.31 12.68 -16.09
C ASP A 233 -1.89 13.25 -16.05
N PHE A 234 -1.24 13.20 -14.89
CA PHE A 234 0.14 13.66 -14.71
C PHE A 234 0.84 12.86 -13.59
N VAL A 235 2.16 12.93 -13.51
CA VAL A 235 2.94 12.22 -12.48
C VAL A 235 3.74 13.23 -11.66
N THR A 236 3.45 13.32 -10.37
CA THR A 236 4.36 14.03 -9.45
C THR A 236 5.57 13.15 -9.24
N ALA A 237 6.77 13.70 -9.39
CA ALA A 237 7.99 12.90 -9.29
C ALA A 237 9.15 13.67 -8.68
N ILE A 238 10.05 12.93 -8.05
CA ILE A 238 11.38 13.38 -7.67
C ILE A 238 12.41 12.43 -8.22
N ALA A 239 13.36 12.99 -8.96
CA ALA A 239 14.49 12.24 -9.50
C ALA A 239 15.78 12.73 -8.87
N VAL A 240 16.61 11.78 -8.47
CA VAL A 240 17.85 12.03 -7.74
C VAL A 240 18.98 11.23 -8.37
N GLN A 241 20.14 11.84 -8.57
CA GLN A 241 21.37 11.20 -8.97
C GLN A 241 22.41 11.37 -7.85
N ILE A 242 22.95 10.27 -7.34
CA ILE A 242 23.96 10.28 -6.28
C ILE A 242 25.26 9.66 -6.79
N ARG A 243 26.35 10.41 -6.65
CA ARG A 243 27.70 10.00 -7.05
C ARG A 243 28.74 10.69 -6.17
N ASP A 244 29.73 9.93 -5.68
CA ASP A 244 30.90 10.48 -4.97
C ASP A 244 30.53 11.44 -3.81
N GLY A 245 29.39 11.17 -3.13
CA GLY A 245 28.83 12.01 -2.06
C GLY A 245 28.08 13.28 -2.52
N ARG A 246 28.04 13.58 -3.82
CA ARG A 246 27.15 14.60 -4.39
C ARG A 246 25.78 14.00 -4.69
N LEU A 247 24.74 14.72 -4.30
CA LEU A 247 23.33 14.43 -4.61
C LEU A 247 22.81 15.55 -5.50
N ASP A 248 22.52 15.25 -6.77
CA ASP A 248 21.82 16.13 -7.70
C ASP A 248 20.35 15.73 -7.79
N MET A 249 19.44 16.69 -7.74
CA MET A 249 18.00 16.45 -7.59
C MET A 249 17.17 17.39 -8.45
N VAL A 250 16.09 16.86 -9.02
CA VAL A 250 15.02 17.62 -9.66
C VAL A 250 13.69 17.19 -9.05
N ASN A 251 12.85 18.16 -8.70
CA ASN A 251 11.54 17.95 -8.10
C ASN A 251 10.45 18.45 -9.06
N ALA A 252 9.70 17.50 -9.64
CA ALA A 252 8.55 17.70 -10.51
C ALA A 252 7.25 17.60 -9.68
N GLY A 253 7.01 18.59 -8.81
CA GLY A 253 5.79 18.72 -8.01
C GLY A 253 5.61 17.72 -6.86
N HIS A 254 6.66 17.04 -6.39
CA HIS A 254 6.58 15.98 -5.36
C HIS A 254 7.06 16.47 -3.98
N PRO A 255 6.75 15.78 -2.85
CA PRO A 255 7.28 16.12 -1.53
C PRO A 255 8.81 16.19 -1.43
N ASP A 256 9.33 17.02 -0.52
CA ASP A 256 10.78 17.20 -0.31
C ASP A 256 11.39 16.02 0.46
N PRO A 257 12.48 15.38 -0.01
CA PRO A 257 13.14 14.31 0.71
C PRO A 257 13.67 14.77 2.06
N LEU A 258 13.71 13.87 3.03
CA LEU A 258 14.26 14.15 4.36
C LEU A 258 15.70 13.63 4.47
N LEU A 259 16.66 14.54 4.64
CA LEU A 259 18.03 14.20 5.05
C LEU A 259 18.09 14.06 6.57
N VAL A 260 18.51 12.90 7.04
CA VAL A 260 18.94 12.65 8.42
C VAL A 260 20.45 12.79 8.51
N ARG A 261 20.90 13.81 9.25
CA ARG A 261 22.32 14.05 9.59
C ARG A 261 22.43 14.29 11.09
N ALA A 262 23.44 13.70 11.72
CA ALA A 262 23.72 13.85 13.16
C ALA A 262 22.49 13.64 14.06
N GLY A 263 21.63 12.67 13.73
CA GLY A 263 20.41 12.38 14.47
C GLY A 263 19.30 13.43 14.35
N THR A 264 19.28 14.23 13.27
CA THR A 264 18.22 15.21 13.00
C THR A 264 17.74 15.11 11.55
N ALA A 265 16.43 15.05 11.32
CA ALA A 265 15.84 15.09 9.97
C ALA A 265 15.53 16.53 9.53
N ARG A 266 15.89 16.88 8.29
CA ARG A 266 15.53 18.14 7.64
C ARG A 266 15.14 17.93 6.19
N ALA A 267 14.27 18.78 5.65
CA ALA A 267 13.97 18.78 4.22
C ALA A 267 15.21 19.11 3.37
N LEU A 268 15.33 18.42 2.24
CA LEU A 268 16.14 18.79 1.09
C LEU A 268 15.25 19.60 0.14
N SER A 269 14.93 20.84 0.52
CA SER A 269 14.11 21.70 -0.33
C SER A 269 14.91 22.21 -1.54
N PRO A 270 14.41 22.03 -2.78
CA PRO A 270 15.09 22.51 -3.97
C PRO A 270 14.99 24.04 -4.11
N HIS A 271 15.87 24.64 -4.92
CA HIS A 271 15.83 26.09 -5.21
C HIS A 271 14.63 26.46 -6.09
N GLY A 272 14.21 25.55 -6.97
CA GLY A 272 13.04 25.65 -7.84
C GLY A 272 12.30 24.32 -7.90
N ARG A 273 11.02 24.34 -8.33
CA ARG A 273 10.23 23.14 -8.62
C ARG A 273 9.79 23.20 -10.06
N SER A 274 9.97 22.10 -10.79
CA SER A 274 9.34 21.91 -12.10
C SER A 274 7.88 21.51 -11.93
N SER A 275 7.07 21.71 -12.96
CA SER A 275 5.73 21.10 -13.03
C SER A 275 5.82 19.56 -12.97
N PRO A 276 4.73 18.86 -12.61
CA PRO A 276 4.63 17.40 -12.73
C PRO A 276 4.92 16.93 -14.17
N LEU A 277 5.35 15.68 -14.30
CA LEU A 277 5.59 15.04 -15.61
C LEU A 277 4.26 14.82 -16.35
N GLY A 278 4.29 14.96 -17.67
CA GLY A 278 3.13 15.12 -18.56
C GLY A 278 2.67 16.58 -18.70
N LEU A 279 3.22 17.48 -17.87
CA LEU A 279 2.87 18.90 -17.80
C LEU A 279 4.12 19.80 -17.66
N LEU A 280 5.31 19.29 -17.97
CA LEU A 280 6.55 20.06 -17.80
C LEU A 280 6.54 21.30 -18.71
N ALA A 281 6.78 22.45 -18.09
CA ALA A 281 6.82 23.74 -18.78
C ALA A 281 7.97 24.58 -18.21
N GLY A 282 8.76 25.18 -19.10
CA GLY A 282 9.95 25.95 -18.74
C GLY A 282 11.17 25.07 -18.48
N ASP A 283 12.20 25.68 -17.88
CA ASP A 283 13.50 25.03 -17.65
C ASP A 283 13.47 24.05 -16.46
N ILE A 284 14.30 23.02 -16.53
CA ILE A 284 14.45 22.01 -15.47
C ILE A 284 15.63 22.36 -14.56
N ASP A 285 15.33 22.87 -13.36
CA ASP A 285 16.35 23.24 -12.37
C ASP A 285 16.89 22.02 -11.60
N ILE A 286 18.20 21.78 -11.71
CA ILE A 286 18.91 20.85 -10.82
C ILE A 286 19.29 21.59 -9.52
N THR A 287 18.90 21.04 -8.38
CA THR A 287 19.49 21.41 -7.08
C THR A 287 20.49 20.36 -6.62
N SER A 288 21.70 20.82 -6.26
CA SER A 288 22.77 19.97 -5.74
C SER A 288 22.95 20.09 -4.23
N PHE A 289 23.22 18.97 -3.56
CA PHE A 289 23.59 18.88 -2.15
C PHE A 289 24.83 17.99 -1.96
N THR A 290 25.54 18.20 -0.85
CA THR A 290 26.67 17.34 -0.45
C THR A 290 26.26 16.47 0.74
N LEU A 291 26.26 15.15 0.52
CA LEU A 291 26.11 14.13 1.54
C LEU A 291 27.44 13.90 2.27
N GLN A 292 27.34 13.47 3.52
CA GLN A 292 28.46 13.07 4.38
C GLN A 292 28.36 11.57 4.68
N ALA A 293 29.50 10.98 5.06
CA ALA A 293 29.56 9.61 5.58
C ALA A 293 28.54 9.39 6.72
N GLY A 294 27.66 8.41 6.55
CA GLY A 294 26.57 8.08 7.47
C GLY A 294 25.26 8.85 7.22
N ASP A 295 25.22 9.85 6.35
CA ASP A 295 23.96 10.53 6.01
C ASP A 295 22.94 9.56 5.43
N ARG A 296 21.68 9.75 5.83
CA ARG A 296 20.54 9.00 5.28
C ARG A 296 19.54 9.94 4.63
N VAL A 297 19.05 9.59 3.46
CA VAL A 297 17.99 10.33 2.75
C VAL A 297 16.77 9.45 2.63
N LEU A 298 15.61 9.97 3.04
CA LEU A 298 14.31 9.34 2.83
C LEU A 298 13.57 10.08 1.71
N LEU A 299 13.32 9.39 0.60
CA LEU A 299 12.35 9.77 -0.42
C LEU A 299 11.03 9.04 -0.10
N TYR A 300 9.90 9.71 -0.31
CA TYR A 300 8.59 9.20 0.07
C TYR A 300 7.47 9.82 -0.77
N THR A 301 6.40 9.06 -1.01
CA THR A 301 5.17 9.55 -1.66
C THR A 301 4.28 10.30 -0.68
N ASP A 302 3.34 11.09 -1.17
CA ASP A 302 2.56 12.01 -0.34
C ASP A 302 1.66 11.31 0.69
N GLY A 303 1.23 10.05 0.47
CA GLY A 303 0.38 9.29 1.39
C GLY A 303 0.87 9.20 2.85
N ILE A 304 2.19 9.27 3.11
CA ILE A 304 2.72 9.35 4.49
C ILE A 304 2.67 10.77 5.07
N ALA A 305 2.78 11.81 4.24
CA ALA A 305 2.61 13.21 4.66
C ALA A 305 1.12 13.58 4.85
N GLU A 306 0.27 13.04 3.99
CA GLU A 306 -1.20 13.09 4.02
C GLU A 306 -1.81 12.20 5.13
N ALA A 307 -1.03 11.29 5.73
CA ALA A 307 -1.50 10.39 6.78
C ALA A 307 -2.06 11.15 7.99
N ARG A 308 -3.32 10.88 8.36
CA ARG A 308 -4.04 11.61 9.42
C ARG A 308 -4.35 10.73 10.62
N HIS A 309 -4.27 11.31 11.80
CA HIS A 309 -4.71 10.68 13.04
C HIS A 309 -6.21 10.37 12.96
N SER A 310 -6.62 9.18 13.42
CA SER A 310 -7.99 8.69 13.22
C SER A 310 -9.07 9.57 13.86
N GLU A 311 -8.75 10.25 14.96
CA GLU A 311 -9.71 11.06 15.73
C GLU A 311 -9.49 12.57 15.49
N SER A 312 -8.36 13.11 15.94
CA SER A 312 -8.02 14.54 15.79
C SER A 312 -7.79 15.04 14.35
N ARG A 313 -7.71 14.14 13.35
CA ARG A 313 -7.42 14.44 11.93
C ARG A 313 -6.09 15.18 11.66
N ALA A 314 -5.24 15.32 12.67
CA ALA A 314 -3.92 15.91 12.58
C ALA A 314 -3.00 15.09 11.66
N PHE A 315 -2.18 15.78 10.86
CA PHE A 315 -1.17 15.15 10.02
C PHE A 315 -0.11 14.40 10.84
N PHE A 316 0.46 13.35 10.27
CA PHE A 316 1.54 12.60 10.87
C PHE A 316 2.80 13.48 10.99
N PRO A 317 3.46 13.57 12.17
CA PRO A 317 4.65 14.39 12.37
C PRO A 317 5.91 13.75 11.76
N LEU A 318 5.93 13.63 10.43
CA LEU A 318 6.90 12.83 9.67
C LEU A 318 8.36 13.15 10.02
N ALA A 319 8.75 14.42 10.07
CA ALA A 319 10.13 14.81 10.38
C ALA A 319 10.58 14.38 11.79
N SER A 320 9.70 14.41 12.79
CA SER A 320 10.00 13.88 14.14
C SER A 320 10.12 12.36 14.11
N ALA A 321 9.14 11.69 13.49
CA ALA A 321 9.15 10.23 13.38
C ALA A 321 10.38 9.71 12.64
N VAL A 322 10.83 10.38 11.57
CA VAL A 322 12.05 10.05 10.83
C VAL A 322 13.29 10.31 11.67
N THR A 323 13.35 11.45 12.38
CA THR A 323 14.43 11.76 13.34
C THR A 323 14.60 10.65 14.39
N GLU A 324 13.49 10.12 14.91
CA GLU A 324 13.49 9.06 15.93
C GLU A 324 13.74 7.64 15.38
N THR A 325 13.49 7.39 14.09
CA THR A 325 13.53 6.03 13.52
C THR A 325 14.74 5.75 12.66
N LEU A 326 15.18 6.69 11.81
CA LEU A 326 16.27 6.50 10.83
C LEU A 326 17.68 6.63 11.46
N SER A 327 17.87 6.14 12.69
CA SER A 327 19.17 6.14 13.37
C SER A 327 20.24 5.36 12.61
N GLN A 328 21.42 5.97 12.43
CA GLN A 328 22.58 5.44 11.72
C GLN A 328 23.07 4.08 12.26
N ASP A 329 22.84 3.79 13.54
CA ASP A 329 23.27 2.55 14.21
C ASP A 329 22.42 1.32 13.87
N ARG A 330 21.30 1.48 13.16
CA ARG A 330 20.32 0.42 12.86
C ARG A 330 20.22 0.15 11.35
N PRO A 331 19.96 -1.09 10.90
CA PRO A 331 19.73 -1.38 9.49
C PRO A 331 18.58 -0.54 8.90
N LEU A 332 18.76 -0.02 7.67
CA LEU A 332 17.75 0.81 7.00
C LEU A 332 16.36 0.15 6.92
N GLY A 333 16.31 -1.17 6.69
CA GLY A 333 15.06 -1.94 6.68
C GLY A 333 14.30 -1.83 8.00
N ASP A 334 14.97 -2.13 9.12
CA ASP A 334 14.38 -2.07 10.47
C ASP A 334 13.94 -0.66 10.87
N CYS A 335 14.61 0.38 10.34
CA CYS A 335 14.22 1.78 10.49
C CYS A 335 12.90 2.07 9.76
N LEU A 336 12.79 1.67 8.49
CA LEU A 336 11.57 1.81 7.70
C LEU A 336 10.41 1.00 8.28
N ASP A 337 10.66 -0.23 8.74
CA ASP A 337 9.66 -1.06 9.40
C ASP A 337 9.09 -0.40 10.68
N ASP A 338 9.91 0.36 11.42
CA ASP A 338 9.42 1.10 12.58
C ASP A 338 8.63 2.36 12.20
N LEU A 339 9.06 3.05 11.14
CA LEU A 339 8.35 4.20 10.59
C LEU A 339 6.96 3.79 10.10
N VAL A 340 6.86 2.69 9.32
CA VAL A 340 5.60 2.08 8.89
C VAL A 340 4.71 1.73 10.09
N ARG A 341 5.24 1.03 11.11
CA ARG A 341 4.46 0.71 12.32
C ARG A 341 4.03 1.94 13.12
N ARG A 342 4.72 3.07 13.03
CA ARG A 342 4.29 4.34 13.65
C ARG A 342 3.14 4.96 12.88
N VAL A 343 3.23 5.01 11.55
CA VAL A 343 2.14 5.51 10.67
C VAL A 343 0.88 4.66 10.82
N GLN A 344 0.99 3.33 10.73
CA GLN A 344 -0.14 2.41 10.91
C GLN A 344 -0.81 2.58 12.29
N ARG A 345 -0.04 2.80 13.37
CA ARG A 345 -0.61 3.10 14.70
C ARG A 345 -1.31 4.46 14.74
N TRP A 346 -0.75 5.48 14.09
CA TRP A 346 -1.32 6.83 14.01
C TRP A 346 -2.66 6.85 13.26
N THR A 347 -2.76 6.12 12.15
CA THR A 347 -3.96 6.03 11.31
C THR A 347 -4.95 4.95 11.76
N ARG A 348 -4.62 4.13 12.77
CA ARG A 348 -5.33 2.88 13.13
C ARG A 348 -5.50 1.94 11.93
N SER A 349 -4.45 1.80 11.14
CA SER A 349 -4.40 1.03 9.87
C SER A 349 -5.35 1.51 8.78
N ALA A 350 -5.96 2.70 8.91
CA ALA A 350 -6.77 3.33 7.87
C ALA A 350 -5.95 4.42 7.14
N LEU A 351 -5.02 3.98 6.29
CA LEU A 351 -4.31 4.87 5.37
C LEU A 351 -5.30 5.47 4.35
N GLY A 352 -5.11 6.74 3.99
CA GLY A 352 -5.90 7.43 2.96
C GLY A 352 -5.36 7.21 1.55
N ASP A 353 -4.04 7.00 1.44
CA ASP A 353 -3.34 6.66 0.20
C ASP A 353 -2.21 5.66 0.44
N ASP A 354 -1.73 5.08 -0.66
CA ASP A 354 -0.56 4.20 -0.65
C ASP A 354 0.69 4.96 -0.14
N VAL A 355 1.67 4.21 0.37
CA VAL A 355 2.88 4.76 0.99
C VAL A 355 4.11 4.00 0.49
N ALA A 356 4.84 4.60 -0.44
CA ALA A 356 6.19 4.21 -0.82
C ALA A 356 7.25 4.99 -0.02
N LEU A 357 8.23 4.26 0.52
CA LEU A 357 9.35 4.80 1.30
C LEU A 357 10.66 4.23 0.77
N LEU A 358 11.51 5.08 0.18
CA LEU A 358 12.85 4.73 -0.30
C LEU A 358 13.90 5.42 0.56
N ALA A 359 14.60 4.64 1.39
CA ALA A 359 15.71 5.12 2.21
C ALA A 359 17.05 4.78 1.55
N VAL A 360 17.95 5.76 1.56
CA VAL A 360 19.31 5.70 1.01
C VAL A 360 20.29 6.05 2.13
N GLU A 361 21.40 5.34 2.25
CA GLU A 361 22.53 5.71 3.11
C GLU A 361 23.80 5.82 2.27
N LEU A 362 24.55 6.89 2.47
CA LEU A 362 25.96 6.96 2.08
C LEU A 362 26.78 6.35 3.22
N PRO A 363 27.31 5.12 3.10
CA PRO A 363 27.95 4.43 4.21
C PRO A 363 29.21 5.19 4.66
N ALA A 364 29.49 5.14 5.96
CA ALA A 364 30.79 5.59 6.43
C ALA A 364 31.90 4.70 5.83
N PRO A 365 33.02 5.27 5.35
CA PRO A 365 34.14 4.48 4.87
C PRO A 365 34.61 3.57 6.00
N ALA A 366 34.61 2.26 5.75
CA ALA A 366 34.96 1.28 6.78
C ALA A 366 36.31 1.65 7.40
N PRO A 367 36.45 1.62 8.74
CA PRO A 367 37.71 1.97 9.39
C PRO A 367 38.78 1.01 8.86
N ARG A 368 39.73 1.56 8.08
CA ARG A 368 40.81 0.77 7.48
C ARG A 368 41.53 0.06 8.62
N HIS A 369 41.36 -1.25 8.69
CA HIS A 369 42.09 -2.09 9.64
C HIS A 369 43.56 -1.98 9.24
N ARG A 370 44.30 -1.08 9.92
CA ARG A 370 45.76 -1.03 9.80
C ARG A 370 46.23 -2.43 10.20
N PRO A 371 46.89 -3.19 9.31
CA PRO A 371 47.48 -4.45 9.75
C PRO A 371 48.40 -4.11 10.91
N ALA A 372 48.25 -4.83 12.02
CA ALA A 372 49.07 -4.61 13.21
C ALA A 372 50.55 -4.65 12.78
N PRO A 373 51.39 -3.72 13.26
CA PRO A 373 52.81 -3.73 12.89
C PRO A 373 53.36 -5.11 13.24
N ALA A 374 53.90 -5.81 12.23
CA ALA A 374 54.36 -7.18 12.39
C ALA A 374 55.31 -7.25 13.60
N ALA A 375 54.95 -8.06 14.58
CA ALA A 375 55.72 -8.19 15.81
C ALA A 375 57.15 -8.58 15.42
N ARG A 376 58.12 -7.72 15.75
CA ARG A 376 59.52 -8.06 15.58
C ARG A 376 59.80 -9.27 16.48
N SER A 377 60.11 -10.39 15.86
CA SER A 377 60.60 -11.56 16.57
C SER A 377 61.98 -11.23 17.13
N ASP A 378 62.08 -11.04 18.44
CA ASP A 378 63.36 -10.87 19.12
C ASP A 378 64.22 -12.14 18.98
N PRO A 379 65.57 -12.03 18.94
CA PRO A 379 66.44 -13.18 18.76
C PRO A 379 66.43 -14.07 20.02
N ILE A 380 66.23 -15.37 19.83
CA ILE A 380 66.31 -16.35 20.92
C ILE A 380 67.75 -16.39 21.46
N ALA A 381 67.91 -16.10 22.74
CA ALA A 381 69.20 -16.14 23.43
C ALA A 381 69.69 -17.58 23.62
N ALA A 382 71.02 -17.77 23.55
CA ALA A 382 71.66 -19.07 23.70
C ALA A 382 71.68 -19.57 25.15
N GLY A 383 71.49 -20.88 25.33
CA GLY A 383 71.78 -21.62 26.55
C GLY A 383 72.39 -22.98 26.18
N GLY A 384 73.66 -23.21 26.53
CA GLY A 384 74.44 -24.34 26.01
C GLY A 384 74.66 -25.49 27.00
N SER A 385 75.19 -26.59 26.50
CA SER A 385 75.94 -27.61 27.25
C SER A 385 76.86 -28.38 26.29
N GLY A 386 78.14 -28.52 26.64
CA GLY A 386 79.11 -29.45 26.00
C GLY A 386 79.20 -30.76 26.79
N PRO A 387 80.30 -31.55 26.72
CA PRO A 387 81.53 -31.45 25.90
C PRO A 387 81.58 -32.59 24.84
N ASP A 388 82.68 -33.13 24.26
CA ASP A 388 84.15 -32.95 24.32
C ASP A 388 84.79 -33.42 22.96
N PRO A 389 86.09 -33.20 22.65
CA PRO A 389 86.62 -33.40 21.28
C PRO A 389 87.35 -34.74 21.04
N ALA A 390 87.43 -35.14 19.76
CA ALA A 390 88.28 -36.22 19.23
C ALA A 390 88.87 -35.83 17.86
N PRO A 391 89.96 -36.47 17.37
CA PRO A 391 91.09 -35.69 16.84
C PRO A 391 91.22 -35.60 15.31
N ARG A 392 92.10 -34.67 14.87
CA ARG A 392 92.54 -34.48 13.47
C ARG A 392 93.18 -35.75 12.87
N PRO A 393 92.89 -36.06 11.59
CA PRO A 393 93.86 -36.67 10.69
C PRO A 393 94.81 -35.61 10.10
N ALA A 394 96.03 -35.99 9.79
CA ALA A 394 97.03 -35.12 9.19
C ALA A 394 96.97 -35.10 7.64
N ASP A 395 97.37 -33.96 7.11
CA ASP A 395 98.03 -33.68 5.81
C ASP A 395 98.29 -34.86 4.85
N HIS A 396 97.96 -34.66 3.56
CA HIS A 396 98.87 -35.04 2.47
C HIS A 396 98.63 -34.19 1.18
N THR A 397 99.42 -33.11 1.06
CA THR A 397 100.24 -32.75 -0.12
C THR A 397 99.65 -32.61 -1.55
N ARG A 398 99.86 -31.39 -2.10
CA ARG A 398 100.37 -31.06 -3.47
C ARG A 398 99.77 -31.74 -4.71
N THR A 399 99.33 -30.92 -5.67
CA THR A 399 100.28 -30.32 -6.64
C THR A 399 99.80 -28.94 -7.10
#